data_AF-A0A958S4D4-F1
#
_entry.id   AF-A0A958S4D4-F1
#
_cell.length_a   1.000
_cell.length_b   1.000
_cell.length_c   1.000
_cell.angle_alpha   90.00
_cell.angle_beta   90.00
_cell.angle_gamma   90.00
#
_symmetry.space_group_name_H-M   'P 1'
#
loop_
_entity.id
_entity.type
_entity.pdbx_description
1 polymer ?
#
loop_
_entity_poly.entity_id
_entity_poly.type
_entity_poly.pdbx_seq_one_letter_code
_entity_poly.pdbx_strand_id
1 'polypeptide(L)'
;MKFCNLPHSLILYLFSANNVPHECHEYLASTSLDGVYGVTGKTYFVFFLLTATLEAPVYWYFVKDSLRTVSKFTAVVLVLNLCTHPLAILGFPQFFALAGFTKLAALWATELFAPTVEGLVLWQVLDLPPKTSFLAALAANLFSWELGGLLAALL
;
A
#
# COMPACT_ATOMS: atom_id res chain seq x y z
N MET A 1 -4.01 6.85 -20.56
CA MET A 1 -4.48 6.10 -19.37
C MET A 1 -3.59 4.94 -18.88
N LYS A 2 -2.35 4.72 -19.38
CA LYS A 2 -1.67 3.42 -19.15
C LYS A 2 -0.56 3.36 -18.07
N PHE A 3 -0.17 4.46 -17.43
CA PHE A 3 0.97 4.43 -16.48
C PHE A 3 0.77 5.20 -15.16
N CYS A 4 -0.41 5.80 -14.94
CA CYS A 4 -0.69 6.59 -13.73
C CYS A 4 -1.18 5.76 -12.54
N ASN A 5 -1.49 4.48 -12.75
CA ASN A 5 -2.06 3.57 -11.75
C ASN A 5 -1.00 2.81 -10.95
N LEU A 6 0.27 3.16 -11.13
CA LEU A 6 1.41 2.46 -10.54
C LEU A 6 2.12 3.42 -9.55
N PRO A 7 2.27 3.07 -8.27
CA PRO A 7 2.90 3.93 -7.26
C PRO A 7 4.36 4.30 -7.59
N HIS A 8 5.08 3.48 -8.37
CA HIS A 8 6.40 3.86 -8.88
C HIS A 8 6.40 5.12 -9.75
N SER A 9 5.24 5.55 -10.24
CA SER A 9 5.14 6.82 -10.94
C SER A 9 5.67 7.96 -10.05
N LEU A 10 5.43 7.96 -8.73
CA LEU A 10 5.96 8.98 -7.82
C LEU A 10 7.47 8.90 -7.55
N ILE A 11 8.03 7.69 -7.42
CA ILE A 11 9.50 7.50 -7.32
C ILE A 11 10.20 7.90 -8.63
N LEU A 12 9.56 7.68 -9.78
CA LEU A 12 10.05 8.16 -11.09
C LEU A 12 9.86 9.69 -11.25
N TYR A 13 8.84 10.28 -10.62
CA TYR A 13 8.60 11.74 -10.61
C TYR A 13 9.35 12.51 -9.54
N LEU A 14 10.05 11.84 -8.61
CA LEU A 14 11.00 12.45 -7.65
C LEU A 14 12.03 13.38 -8.34
N PHE A 15 12.32 13.13 -9.61
CA PHE A 15 13.30 13.90 -10.38
C PHE A 15 12.69 14.99 -11.28
N SER A 16 11.36 15.08 -11.39
CA SER A 16 10.69 16.16 -12.12
C SER A 16 9.18 16.19 -11.82
N ALA A 17 8.78 17.01 -10.84
CA ALA A 17 7.37 17.28 -10.55
C ALA A 17 6.61 17.90 -11.73
N ASN A 18 7.31 18.50 -12.71
CA ASN A 18 6.74 19.08 -13.92
C ASN A 18 6.44 18.04 -15.02
N ASN A 19 6.87 16.78 -14.84
CA ASN A 19 6.69 15.72 -15.83
C ASN A 19 5.58 14.72 -15.47
N VAL A 20 4.77 15.01 -14.44
CA VAL A 20 3.56 14.23 -14.15
C VAL A 20 2.58 14.48 -15.31
N PRO A 21 2.24 13.46 -16.12
CA PRO A 21 1.29 13.62 -17.20
C PRO A 21 -0.05 14.14 -16.67
N HIS A 22 -0.74 15.02 -17.42
CA HIS A 22 -2.05 15.56 -17.05
C HIS A 22 -3.08 14.44 -16.72
N GLU A 23 -2.97 13.31 -17.41
CA GLU A 23 -3.79 12.11 -17.18
C GLU A 23 -3.57 11.50 -15.77
N CYS A 24 -2.38 11.68 -15.18
CA CYS A 24 -2.08 11.23 -13.82
C CYS A 24 -2.60 12.22 -12.77
N HIS A 25 -2.69 13.50 -13.09
CA HIS A 25 -3.37 14.48 -12.24
C HIS A 25 -4.85 14.17 -12.10
N GLU A 26 -5.51 13.68 -13.15
CA GLU A 26 -6.91 13.24 -13.13
C GLU A 26 -7.11 11.95 -12.33
N TYR A 27 -6.20 10.96 -12.40
CA TYR A 27 -6.25 9.77 -11.54
C TYR A 27 -5.99 10.10 -10.06
N LEU A 28 -5.00 10.95 -9.78
CA LEU A 28 -4.74 11.51 -8.44
C LEU A 28 -5.85 12.46 -7.97
N ALA A 29 -6.71 12.92 -8.89
CA ALA A 29 -7.93 13.68 -8.61
C ALA A 29 -9.19 12.80 -8.55
N SER A 30 -9.20 11.58 -9.09
CA SER A 30 -10.32 10.63 -8.97
C SER A 30 -10.14 9.69 -7.78
N THR A 31 -8.90 9.48 -7.33
CA THR A 31 -8.55 9.03 -5.97
C THR A 31 -8.64 10.17 -4.94
N SER A 32 -9.13 11.35 -5.34
CA SER A 32 -9.38 12.44 -4.40
C SER A 32 -10.38 12.00 -3.34
N LEU A 33 -10.09 12.43 -2.12
CA LEU A 33 -10.95 13.01 -1.08
C LEU A 33 -12.48 13.00 -1.29
N ASP A 34 -12.98 13.20 -2.51
CA ASP A 34 -14.41 13.19 -2.84
C ASP A 34 -14.98 11.76 -3.07
N GLY A 35 -14.14 10.76 -3.34
CA GLY A 35 -14.53 9.36 -3.59
C GLY A 35 -14.66 8.48 -2.34
N VAL A 36 -14.27 8.99 -1.16
CA VAL A 36 -14.24 8.22 0.10
C VAL A 36 -15.64 7.82 0.57
N TYR A 37 -16.69 8.53 0.12
CA TYR A 37 -18.08 8.28 0.49
C TYR A 37 -18.71 7.03 -0.18
N GLY A 38 -17.95 6.26 -0.99
CA GLY A 38 -18.51 5.16 -1.78
C GLY A 38 -17.94 3.76 -1.52
N VAL A 39 -16.88 3.59 -0.72
CA VAL A 39 -16.29 2.26 -0.50
C VAL A 39 -17.15 1.45 0.47
N THR A 40 -17.99 0.57 -0.07
CA THR A 40 -18.77 -0.35 0.76
C THR A 40 -17.83 -1.29 1.53
N GLY A 41 -18.24 -1.74 2.72
CA GLY A 41 -17.46 -2.72 3.49
C GLY A 41 -17.15 -4.00 2.69
N LYS A 42 -18.03 -4.37 1.75
CA LYS A 42 -17.80 -5.49 0.82
C LYS A 42 -16.67 -5.19 -0.17
N THR A 43 -16.68 -4.02 -0.80
CA THR A 43 -15.63 -3.59 -1.73
C THR A 43 -14.28 -3.51 -1.01
N TYR A 44 -14.26 -2.93 0.19
CA TYR A 44 -13.07 -2.89 1.04
C TYR A 44 -12.54 -4.29 1.36
N PHE A 45 -13.42 -5.21 1.77
CA PHE A 45 -13.03 -6.55 2.14
C PHE A 45 -12.43 -7.35 0.97
N VAL A 46 -13.00 -7.20 -0.23
CA VAL A 46 -12.44 -7.82 -1.45
C VAL A 46 -11.05 -7.26 -1.76
N PHE A 47 -10.89 -5.93 -1.69
CA PHE A 47 -9.60 -5.29 -1.92
C PHE A 47 -8.55 -5.74 -0.88
N PHE A 48 -8.93 -5.78 0.39
CA PHE A 48 -8.09 -6.27 1.49
C PHE A 48 -7.61 -7.71 1.25
N LEU A 49 -8.52 -8.63 0.88
CA LEU A 49 -8.14 -10.02 0.61
C LEU A 49 -7.22 -10.13 -0.61
N LEU A 50 -7.48 -9.34 -1.65
CA LEU A 50 -6.63 -9.31 -2.85
C LEU A 50 -5.22 -8.86 -2.49
N THR A 51 -5.07 -7.73 -1.80
CA THR A 51 -3.75 -7.23 -1.40
C THR A 51 -3.02 -8.20 -0.49
N ALA A 52 -3.68 -8.73 0.54
CA ALA A 52 -3.09 -9.74 1.42
C ALA A 52 -2.60 -10.97 0.64
N THR A 53 -3.34 -11.39 -0.39
CA THR A 53 -2.95 -12.51 -1.26
C THR A 53 -1.75 -12.17 -2.14
N LEU A 54 -1.68 -10.94 -2.68
CA LEU A 54 -0.57 -10.47 -3.50
C LEU A 54 0.72 -10.29 -2.69
N GLU A 55 0.60 -9.86 -1.44
CA GLU A 55 1.75 -9.63 -0.55
C GLU A 55 2.29 -10.93 0.07
N ALA A 56 1.43 -11.92 0.27
CA ALA A 56 1.79 -13.21 0.84
C ALA A 56 3.06 -13.84 0.21
N PRO A 57 3.22 -14.00 -1.11
CA PRO A 57 4.44 -14.60 -1.67
C PRO A 57 5.72 -13.82 -1.30
N VAL A 58 5.64 -12.49 -1.22
CA VAL A 58 6.78 -11.65 -0.82
C VAL A 58 7.08 -11.87 0.65
N TYR A 59 6.08 -11.77 1.53
CA TYR A 59 6.29 -12.02 2.95
C TYR A 59 6.83 -13.42 3.21
N TRP A 60 6.29 -14.44 2.54
CA TRP A 60 6.76 -15.82 2.67
C TRP A 60 8.25 -15.94 2.38
N TYR A 61 8.75 -15.29 1.33
CA TYR A 61 10.18 -15.30 0.99
C TYR A 61 11.06 -14.82 2.15
N PHE A 62 10.63 -13.76 2.84
CA PHE A 62 11.39 -13.16 3.95
C PHE A 62 11.20 -13.86 5.29
N VAL A 63 10.02 -14.44 5.56
CA VAL A 63 9.65 -14.91 6.90
C VAL A 63 9.51 -16.43 7.04
N LYS A 64 9.63 -17.20 5.95
CA LYS A 64 9.47 -18.67 5.93
C LYS A 64 10.28 -19.41 6.99
N ASP A 65 11.47 -18.92 7.32
CA ASP A 65 12.36 -19.58 8.29
C ASP A 65 11.93 -19.31 9.74
N SER A 66 11.22 -18.18 9.95
CA SER A 66 10.68 -17.75 11.26
C SER A 66 9.26 -18.29 11.49
N LEU A 67 8.47 -18.46 10.43
CA LEU A 67 7.08 -18.90 10.48
C LEU A 67 6.89 -20.28 9.84
N ARG A 68 7.02 -21.33 10.67
CA ARG A 68 6.94 -22.73 10.21
C ARG A 68 5.52 -23.24 9.94
N THR A 69 4.49 -22.51 10.35
CA THR A 69 3.09 -22.94 10.23
C THR A 69 2.31 -21.97 9.34
N VAL A 70 1.57 -22.51 8.37
CA VAL A 70 0.73 -21.75 7.44
C VAL A 70 -0.25 -20.83 8.19
N SER A 71 -0.86 -21.31 9.28
CA SER A 71 -1.81 -20.52 10.08
C SER A 71 -1.17 -19.29 10.73
N LYS A 72 0.05 -19.39 11.28
CA LYS A 72 0.77 -18.21 11.80
C LYS A 72 1.16 -17.25 10.67
N PHE A 73 1.59 -17.78 9.53
CA PHE A 73 1.93 -16.97 8.36
C PHE A 73 0.71 -16.18 7.86
N THR A 74 -0.43 -16.84 7.65
CA THR A 74 -1.68 -16.19 7.26
C THR A 74 -2.10 -15.14 8.28
N ALA A 75 -2.03 -15.44 9.59
CA ALA A 75 -2.36 -14.48 10.62
C ALA A 75 -1.48 -13.22 10.55
N VAL A 76 -0.16 -13.39 10.35
CA VAL A 76 0.77 -12.26 10.20
C VAL A 76 0.40 -11.40 8.99
N VAL A 77 0.21 -11.99 7.82
CA VAL A 77 -0.14 -11.23 6.60
C VAL A 77 -1.43 -10.43 6.78
N LEU A 78 -2.45 -11.06 7.38
CA LEU A 78 -3.72 -10.38 7.66
C LEU A 78 -3.55 -9.25 8.68
N VAL A 79 -2.77 -9.45 9.74
CA VAL A 79 -2.51 -8.42 10.76
C VAL A 79 -1.75 -7.24 10.18
N LEU A 80 -0.72 -7.50 9.37
CA LEU A 80 0.07 -6.46 8.70
C LEU A 80 -0.85 -5.57 7.85
N ASN A 81 -1.61 -6.18 6.95
CA ASN A 81 -2.57 -5.46 6.10
C ASN A 81 -3.65 -4.75 6.93
N LEU A 82 -4.12 -5.34 8.04
CA LEU A 82 -5.17 -4.74 8.87
C LEU A 82 -4.66 -3.52 9.65
N CYS A 83 -3.36 -3.45 9.96
CA CYS A 83 -2.77 -2.29 10.64
C CYS A 83 -2.65 -1.08 9.70
N THR A 84 -2.53 -1.31 8.40
CA THR A 84 -2.20 -0.27 7.41
C THR A 84 -3.39 0.11 6.55
N HIS A 85 -4.14 -0.86 6.04
CA HIS A 85 -5.20 -0.65 5.06
C HIS A 85 -6.37 0.22 5.54
N PRO A 86 -6.94 0.04 6.74
CA PRO A 86 -8.04 0.90 7.20
C PRO A 86 -7.63 2.36 7.24
N LEU A 87 -6.41 2.64 7.70
CA LEU A 87 -5.91 4.01 7.77
C LEU A 87 -5.56 4.54 6.39
N ALA A 88 -4.85 3.79 5.55
CA ALA A 88 -4.48 4.21 4.21
C ALA A 88 -5.70 4.45 3.29
N ILE A 89 -6.74 3.62 3.40
CA ILE A 89 -7.91 3.65 2.51
C ILE A 89 -9.03 4.55 3.04
N LEU A 90 -9.28 4.56 4.36
CA LEU A 90 -10.42 5.28 4.95
C LEU A 90 -10.00 6.51 5.76
N GLY A 91 -8.88 6.45 6.46
CA GLY A 91 -8.46 7.52 7.40
C GLY A 91 -7.65 8.64 6.75
N PHE A 92 -6.57 8.29 6.06
CA PHE A 92 -5.59 9.20 5.49
C PHE A 92 -6.18 10.16 4.46
N PRO A 93 -7.03 9.72 3.52
CA PRO A 93 -7.72 10.64 2.64
C PRO A 93 -8.46 11.72 3.45
N GLN A 94 -9.33 11.35 4.38
CA GLN A 94 -10.10 12.32 5.18
C GLN A 94 -9.20 13.26 5.98
N PHE A 95 -8.16 12.72 6.62
CA PHE A 95 -7.21 13.50 7.39
C PHE A 95 -6.48 14.55 6.52
N PHE A 96 -5.96 14.14 5.36
CA PHE A 96 -5.21 15.04 4.47
C PHE A 96 -6.11 16.09 3.82
N ALA A 97 -7.39 15.76 3.53
CA ALA A 97 -8.40 16.74 3.12
C ALA A 97 -8.55 17.85 4.17
N LEU A 98 -8.80 17.47 5.42
CA LEU A 98 -9.13 18.40 6.50
C LEU A 98 -7.93 19.26 6.91
N ALA A 99 -6.72 18.69 6.85
CA ALA A 99 -5.50 19.40 7.21
C ALA A 99 -4.91 20.25 6.07
N GLY A 100 -5.53 20.25 4.88
CA GLY A 100 -5.11 21.10 3.76
C GLY A 100 -3.76 20.72 3.16
N PHE A 101 -3.34 19.45 3.29
CA PHE A 101 -2.10 18.97 2.70
C PHE A 101 -2.20 18.95 1.17
N THR A 102 -1.05 19.13 0.51
CA THR A 102 -0.98 18.93 -0.95
C THR A 102 -1.19 17.45 -1.27
N LYS A 103 -1.77 17.15 -2.45
CA LYS A 103 -1.94 15.77 -2.93
C LYS A 103 -0.61 14.99 -2.93
N LEU A 104 0.48 15.67 -3.29
CA LEU A 104 1.82 15.09 -3.28
C LEU A 104 2.25 14.67 -1.86
N ALA A 105 2.05 15.54 -0.86
CA ALA A 105 2.39 15.21 0.52
C ALA A 105 1.54 14.06 1.08
N ALA A 106 0.24 14.02 0.73
CA ALA A 106 -0.67 12.94 1.11
C ALA A 106 -0.24 11.57 0.52
N LEU A 107 0.22 11.58 -0.74
CA LEU A 107 0.72 10.38 -1.40
C LEU A 107 2.01 9.87 -0.75
N TRP A 108 3.00 10.74 -0.53
CA TRP A 108 4.24 10.37 0.16
C TRP A 108 4.00 9.79 1.54
N ALA A 109 3.09 10.41 2.30
CA ALA A 109 2.75 9.93 3.63
C ALA A 109 2.11 8.54 3.57
N THR A 110 1.25 8.28 2.59
CA THR A 110 0.61 6.96 2.41
C THR A 110 1.62 5.92 1.94
N GLU A 111 2.52 6.27 1.01
CA GLU A 111 3.54 5.38 0.47
C GLU A 111 4.57 4.93 1.52
N LEU A 112 4.95 5.81 2.43
CA LEU A 112 5.91 5.49 3.48
C LEU A 112 5.25 4.84 4.71
N PHE A 113 3.98 5.13 4.95
CA PHE A 113 3.28 4.66 6.14
C PHE A 113 3.21 3.13 6.21
N ALA A 114 2.74 2.48 5.13
CA ALA A 114 2.53 1.03 5.18
C ALA A 114 3.85 0.25 5.35
N PRO A 115 4.92 0.50 4.56
CA PRO A 115 6.22 -0.13 4.78
C PRO A 115 6.82 0.14 6.16
N THR A 116 6.58 1.33 6.72
CA THR A 116 7.10 1.69 8.06
C THR A 116 6.38 0.91 9.15
N VAL A 117 5.05 0.92 9.16
CA VAL A 117 4.25 0.24 10.19
C VAL A 117 4.41 -1.27 10.09
N GLU A 118 4.34 -1.83 8.89
CA GLU A 118 4.51 -3.27 8.68
C GLU A 118 5.94 -3.71 9.00
N GLY A 119 6.95 -2.92 8.63
CA GLY A 119 8.33 -3.16 9.01
C GLY A 119 8.54 -3.15 10.52
N LEU A 120 7.87 -2.25 11.26
CA LEU A 120 7.89 -2.23 12.73
C LEU A 120 7.25 -3.48 13.32
N VAL A 121 6.09 -3.91 12.80
CA VAL A 121 5.42 -5.14 13.26
C VAL A 121 6.29 -6.36 13.01
N LEU A 122 6.87 -6.48 11.81
CA LEU A 122 7.79 -7.58 11.47
C LEU A 122 9.03 -7.60 12.38
N TRP A 123 9.61 -6.44 12.68
CA TRP A 123 10.74 -6.35 13.59
C TRP A 123 10.36 -6.74 15.02
N GLN A 124 9.27 -6.19 15.56
CA GLN A 124 8.91 -6.38 16.97
C GLN A 124 8.23 -7.72 17.26
N VAL A 125 7.50 -8.29 16.30
CA VAL A 125 6.69 -9.51 16.51
C VAL A 125 7.43 -10.76 16.04
N LEU A 126 8.26 -10.66 14.99
CA LEU A 126 8.96 -11.80 14.40
C LEU A 126 10.48 -11.77 14.61
N ASP A 127 10.99 -10.81 15.40
CA ASP A 127 12.42 -10.63 15.68
C ASP A 127 13.29 -10.53 14.41
N LEU A 128 12.70 -10.07 13.30
CA LEU A 128 13.43 -9.90 12.05
C LEU A 128 14.37 -8.68 12.15
N PRO A 129 15.59 -8.74 11.55
CA PRO A 129 16.49 -7.61 11.54
C PRO A 129 15.81 -6.37 10.94
N PRO A 130 15.95 -5.16 11.53
CA PRO A 130 15.21 -3.97 11.11
C PRO A 130 15.29 -3.67 9.61
N LYS A 131 16.49 -3.83 9.02
CA LYS A 131 16.71 -3.67 7.59
C LYS A 131 15.91 -4.67 6.75
N THR A 132 15.88 -5.94 7.17
CA THR A 132 15.14 -7.00 6.51
C THR A 132 13.64 -6.79 6.65
N SER A 133 13.17 -6.40 7.84
CA SER A 133 11.76 -6.10 8.10
C SER A 133 11.24 -4.97 7.21
N PHE A 134 11.98 -3.86 7.13
CA PHE A 134 11.61 -2.75 6.26
C PHE A 134 11.65 -3.13 4.78
N LEU A 135 12.69 -3.86 4.33
CA LEU A 135 12.78 -4.32 2.94
C LEU A 135 11.65 -5.29 2.58
N ALA A 136 11.27 -6.19 3.49
CA ALA A 136 10.17 -7.13 3.28
C ALA A 136 8.84 -6.38 3.11
N ALA A 137 8.55 -5.45 4.02
CA ALA A 137 7.35 -4.62 3.96
C ALA A 137 7.32 -3.74 2.71
N LEU A 138 8.43 -3.05 2.40
CA LEU A 138 8.54 -2.23 1.20
C LEU A 138 8.35 -3.06 -0.07
N ALA A 139 9.01 -4.21 -0.19
CA ALA A 139 8.88 -5.08 -1.35
C ALA A 139 7.45 -5.62 -1.51
N ALA A 140 6.79 -5.98 -0.40
CA ALA A 140 5.41 -6.48 -0.42
C ALA A 140 4.44 -5.40 -0.91
N ASN A 141 4.53 -4.19 -0.35
CA ASN A 141 3.69 -3.05 -0.75
C ASN A 141 3.93 -2.66 -2.21
N LEU A 142 5.20 -2.53 -2.63
CA LEU A 142 5.51 -2.21 -4.04
C LEU A 142 4.98 -3.29 -4.98
N PHE A 143 5.15 -4.57 -4.64
CA PHE A 143 4.67 -5.67 -5.48
C PHE A 143 3.14 -5.70 -5.57
N SER A 144 2.44 -5.57 -4.43
CA SER A 144 0.98 -5.64 -4.38
C SER A 144 0.32 -4.45 -5.08
N TRP A 145 0.93 -3.28 -4.99
CA TRP A 145 0.45 -2.12 -5.71
C TRP A 145 0.66 -2.20 -7.22
N GLU A 146 1.81 -2.72 -7.68
CA GLU A 146 2.06 -2.90 -9.11
C GLU A 146 1.09 -3.88 -9.74
N LEU A 147 0.99 -5.05 -9.11
CA LEU A 147 0.16 -6.12 -9.63
C LEU A 147 -1.32 -5.77 -9.46
N GLY A 148 -1.69 -5.06 -8.39
CA GLY A 148 -3.03 -4.50 -8.19
C GLY A 148 -3.41 -3.48 -9.25
N GLY A 149 -2.52 -2.54 -9.58
CA GLY A 149 -2.73 -1.54 -10.63
C GLY A 149 -2.86 -2.18 -12.02
N LEU A 150 -2.05 -3.20 -12.31
CA LEU A 150 -2.14 -3.96 -13.55
C LEU A 150 -3.45 -4.75 -13.65
N LEU A 151 -3.86 -5.43 -12.58
CA LEU A 151 -5.11 -6.18 -12.53
C LEU A 151 -6.32 -5.27 -12.68
N ALA A 152 -6.31 -4.08 -12.05
CA ALA A 152 -7.36 -3.09 -12.21
C ALA A 152 -7.47 -2.54 -13.63
N ALA A 153 -6.35 -2.48 -14.38
CA ALA A 153 -6.35 -2.02 -15.78
C ALA A 153 -6.84 -3.08 -16.78
N LEU A 154 -6.99 -4.35 -16.35
CA LEU A 154 -7.47 -5.46 -17.16
C LEU A 154 -8.97 -5.75 -16.95
N LEU A 155 -9.59 -5.11 -15.96
CA LEU A 155 -11.01 -5.21 -15.60
C LEU A 155 -11.77 -3.98 -16.10
#